data_AF-A0A9X6N6P8-F1
#
_entry.id   AF-A0A9X6N6P8-F1
#
_cell.length_a   1.000
_cell.length_b   1.000
_cell.length_c   1.000
_cell.angle_alpha   90.00
_cell.angle_beta   90.00
_cell.angle_gamma   90.00
#
_symmetry.space_group_name_H-M   'P 1'
#
loop_
_entity.id
_entity.type
_entity.pdbx_description
1 polymer ?
#
loop_
_entity_poly.entity_id
_entity_poly.type
_entity_poly.pdbx_seq_one_letter_code
_entity_poly.pdbx_strand_id
1 'polypeptide(L)'
;MYKTFLFDLDGTLTNPKEGIVNSVLYALKKVGIEEVHISELDSFIGPPIQQSFIERYNMREGEVERAVFYFREYLKQRGLFENNVYEGILKLLQQLKSSGNRIFVATSKPTVFAKQVIEHFQLTNYFEDIIGSNLDGTRIKKEEIIAHILQTHEELNKEEMIMIGDRKHDIIGANQNGIASIGVLYGYGCEKELTEVSATYIVKDVEELYHFCVEKNLIQQ
;
A
#
# COMPACT_ATOMS: atom_id res chain seq x y z
N MET A 1 -7.66 21.47 8.22
CA MET A 1 -8.10 20.97 6.90
C MET A 1 -6.88 20.40 6.21
N TYR A 2 -6.91 19.16 5.73
CA TYR A 2 -5.72 18.52 5.14
C TYR A 2 -5.51 18.99 3.70
N LYS A 3 -4.26 19.27 3.34
CA LYS A 3 -3.84 19.71 1.99
C LYS A 3 -2.84 18.76 1.33
N THR A 4 -2.26 17.87 2.12
CA THR A 4 -1.28 16.89 1.64
C THR A 4 -1.74 15.48 2.00
N PHE A 5 -1.87 14.64 0.98
CA PHE A 5 -2.40 13.29 1.09
C PHE A 5 -1.32 12.27 0.72
N LEU A 6 -0.94 11.42 1.67
CA LEU A 6 -0.01 10.32 1.45
C LEU A 6 -0.84 9.05 1.34
N PHE A 7 -0.71 8.32 0.24
CA PHE A 7 -1.40 7.05 0.02
C PHE A 7 -0.41 5.90 0.09
N ASP A 8 -0.75 4.81 0.77
CA ASP A 8 -0.15 3.52 0.41
C ASP A 8 -0.63 3.07 -0.97
N LEU A 9 0.05 2.09 -1.56
CA LEU A 9 -0.24 1.56 -2.89
C LEU A 9 -1.10 0.29 -2.81
N ASP A 10 -0.48 -0.79 -2.37
CA ASP A 10 -1.09 -2.13 -2.32
C ASP A 10 -2.11 -2.16 -1.18
N GLY A 11 -3.38 -2.44 -1.48
CA GLY A 11 -4.48 -2.43 -0.49
C GLY A 11 -5.19 -1.09 -0.34
N THR A 12 -4.66 -0.01 -0.93
CA THR A 12 -5.21 1.35 -0.78
C THR A 12 -5.55 2.00 -2.13
N LEU A 13 -4.59 2.11 -3.05
CA LEU A 13 -4.82 2.61 -4.41
C LEU A 13 -5.15 1.46 -5.36
N THR A 14 -4.49 0.33 -5.18
CA THR A 14 -4.57 -0.82 -6.07
C THR A 14 -4.76 -2.13 -5.31
N ASN A 15 -5.42 -3.09 -5.95
CA ASN A 15 -5.64 -4.46 -5.49
C ASN A 15 -4.67 -5.42 -6.19
N PRO A 16 -3.53 -5.77 -5.56
CA PRO A 16 -2.50 -6.64 -6.16
C PRO A 16 -2.80 -8.15 -6.03
N LYS A 17 -4.01 -8.52 -5.58
CA LYS A 17 -4.34 -9.91 -5.20
C LYS A 17 -4.01 -10.91 -6.28
N GLU A 18 -4.44 -10.66 -7.51
CA GLU A 18 -4.22 -11.58 -8.64
C GLU A 18 -2.73 -11.87 -8.83
N GLY A 19 -1.91 -10.83 -8.93
CA GLY A 19 -0.48 -10.96 -9.14
C GLY A 19 0.28 -11.58 -7.99
N ILE A 20 -0.09 -11.29 -6.74
CA ILE A 20 0.51 -11.93 -5.56
C ILE A 20 0.13 -13.41 -5.51
N VAL A 21 -1.16 -13.73 -5.65
CA VAL A 21 -1.66 -15.11 -5.62
C VAL A 21 -1.03 -15.95 -6.73
N ASN A 22 -0.99 -15.45 -7.97
CA ASN A 22 -0.35 -16.15 -9.08
C ASN A 22 1.16 -16.34 -8.86
N SER A 23 1.84 -15.36 -8.28
CA SER A 23 3.26 -15.47 -7.92
C SER A 23 3.49 -16.55 -6.84
N VAL A 24 2.60 -16.65 -5.85
CA VAL A 24 2.65 -17.68 -4.81
C VAL A 24 2.39 -19.06 -5.40
N LEU A 25 1.34 -19.22 -6.20
CA LEU A 25 1.01 -20.48 -6.88
C LEU A 25 2.15 -20.94 -7.79
N TYR A 26 2.78 -20.01 -8.51
CA TYR A 26 3.95 -20.31 -9.32
C TYR A 26 5.13 -20.82 -8.47
N ALA A 27 5.42 -20.14 -7.36
CA ALA A 27 6.48 -20.53 -6.45
C ALA A 27 6.24 -21.93 -5.84
N LEU A 28 5.02 -22.18 -5.36
CA LEU A 28 4.63 -23.46 -4.76
C LEU A 28 4.78 -24.61 -5.76
N LYS A 29 4.28 -24.43 -6.98
CA LYS A 29 4.43 -25.42 -8.05
C LYS A 29 5.90 -25.73 -8.34
N LYS A 30 6.77 -24.73 -8.34
CA LYS A 30 8.22 -24.91 -8.58
C LYS A 30 8.95 -25.61 -7.44
N VAL A 31 8.46 -25.49 -6.20
CA VAL A 31 9.01 -26.23 -5.05
C VAL A 31 8.29 -27.56 -4.80
N GLY A 32 7.36 -27.96 -5.67
CA GLY A 32 6.68 -29.26 -5.63
C GLY A 32 5.47 -29.32 -4.69
N ILE A 33 4.89 -28.17 -4.34
CA ILE A 33 3.69 -28.06 -3.51
C ILE A 33 2.49 -27.69 -4.39
N GLU A 34 1.40 -28.45 -4.24
CA GLU A 34 0.11 -28.17 -4.85
C GLU A 34 -0.80 -27.49 -3.81
N GLU A 35 -1.28 -26.29 -4.11
CA GLU A 35 -2.21 -25.55 -3.24
C GLU A 35 -3.62 -25.65 -3.80
N VAL A 36 -4.55 -26.08 -2.95
CA VAL A 36 -5.95 -26.34 -3.29
C VAL A 36 -6.90 -25.29 -2.69
N HIS A 37 -6.42 -24.53 -1.70
CA HIS A 37 -7.18 -23.48 -0.99
C HIS A 37 -6.73 -22.08 -1.44
N ILE A 38 -6.90 -21.78 -2.73
CA ILE A 38 -6.48 -20.49 -3.33
C ILE A 38 -7.06 -19.28 -2.59
N SER A 39 -8.30 -19.38 -2.11
CA SER A 39 -8.97 -18.31 -1.35
C SER A 39 -8.25 -17.93 -0.05
N GLU A 40 -7.41 -18.79 0.50
CA GLU A 40 -6.66 -18.53 1.73
C GLU A 40 -5.31 -17.84 1.47
N LEU A 41 -4.90 -17.71 0.20
CA LEU A 41 -3.65 -17.04 -0.17
C LEU A 41 -3.71 -15.52 -0.02
N ASP A 42 -4.87 -14.95 0.29
CA ASP A 42 -5.00 -13.54 0.69
C ASP A 42 -4.10 -13.19 1.89
N SER A 43 -3.81 -14.18 2.73
CA SER A 43 -2.86 -14.06 3.85
C SER A 43 -1.41 -13.72 3.44
N PHE A 44 -1.06 -13.89 2.16
CA PHE A 44 0.25 -13.49 1.61
C PHE A 44 0.33 -12.00 1.27
N ILE A 45 -0.79 -11.27 1.36
CA ILE A 45 -0.85 -9.88 0.93
C ILE A 45 -0.63 -8.96 2.13
N GLY A 46 0.55 -8.32 2.13
CA GLY A 46 0.96 -7.33 3.12
C GLY A 46 2.06 -7.77 4.10
N PRO A 47 2.03 -8.97 4.71
CA PRO A 47 3.17 -9.49 5.47
C PRO A 47 4.42 -9.70 4.58
N PRO A 48 5.63 -9.78 5.17
CA PRO A 48 6.81 -10.22 4.45
C PRO A 48 6.61 -11.61 3.83
N ILE A 49 6.86 -11.74 2.53
CA ILE A 49 6.55 -12.98 1.79
C ILE A 49 7.23 -14.23 2.38
N GLN A 50 8.45 -14.08 2.93
CA GLN A 50 9.18 -15.13 3.63
C GLN A 50 8.40 -15.66 4.83
N GLN A 51 7.83 -14.76 5.62
CA GLN A 51 7.06 -15.11 6.82
C GLN A 51 5.81 -15.91 6.44
N SER A 52 5.08 -15.49 5.41
CA SER A 52 3.90 -16.21 4.94
C SER A 52 4.22 -17.63 4.46
N PHE A 53 5.36 -17.85 3.78
CA PHE A 53 5.80 -19.19 3.39
C PHE A 53 6.16 -20.06 4.60
N ILE A 54 6.84 -19.51 5.61
CA ILE A 54 7.18 -20.21 6.85
C ILE A 54 5.91 -20.61 7.60
N GLU A 55 5.01 -19.67 7.85
CA GLU A 55 3.84 -19.87 8.71
C GLU A 55 2.81 -20.82 8.09
N ARG A 56 2.56 -20.70 6.78
CA ARG A 56 1.54 -21.53 6.11
C ARG A 56 2.03 -22.94 5.76
N TYR A 57 3.28 -23.07 5.32
CA TYR A 57 3.80 -24.32 4.76
C TYR A 57 4.87 -24.99 5.63
N ASN A 58 5.24 -24.39 6.77
CA ASN A 58 6.32 -24.86 7.64
C ASN A 58 7.64 -25.08 6.88
N MET A 59 7.90 -24.26 5.86
CA MET A 59 9.10 -24.35 5.03
C MET A 59 10.35 -24.05 5.85
N ARG A 60 11.42 -24.81 5.62
CA ARG A 60 12.75 -24.53 6.18
C ARG A 60 13.45 -23.43 5.38
N GLU A 61 14.49 -22.84 5.95
CA GLU A 61 15.23 -21.70 5.35
C GLU A 61 15.55 -21.88 3.86
N GLY A 62 16.17 -23.00 3.45
CA GLY A 62 16.48 -23.26 2.03
C GLY A 62 15.28 -23.55 1.12
N GLU A 63 14.11 -23.87 1.68
CA GLU A 63 12.85 -23.96 0.92
C GLU A 63 12.22 -22.58 0.75
N VAL A 64 12.23 -21.77 1.81
CA VAL A 64 11.76 -20.38 1.80
C VAL A 64 12.54 -19.57 0.78
N GLU A 65 13.88 -19.66 0.76
CA GLU A 65 14.72 -18.95 -0.22
C GLU A 65 14.34 -19.28 -1.66
N ARG A 66 14.14 -20.57 -1.97
CA ARG A 66 13.72 -21.02 -3.31
C ARG A 66 12.31 -20.55 -3.66
N ALA A 67 11.37 -20.66 -2.73
CA ALA A 67 10.00 -20.19 -2.94
C ALA A 67 9.96 -18.68 -3.20
N VAL A 68 10.71 -17.89 -2.41
CA VAL A 68 10.83 -16.44 -2.58
C VAL A 68 11.50 -16.08 -3.90
N PHE A 69 12.51 -16.84 -4.33
CA PHE A 69 13.14 -16.67 -5.64
C PHE A 69 12.10 -16.82 -6.76
N TYR A 70 11.36 -17.93 -6.80
CA TYR A 70 10.36 -18.17 -7.83
C TYR A 70 9.17 -17.21 -7.76
N PHE A 71 8.76 -16.82 -6.54
CA PHE A 71 7.75 -15.77 -6.35
C PHE A 71 8.20 -14.47 -7.01
N ARG A 72 9.43 -14.02 -6.75
CA ARG A 72 9.98 -12.79 -7.34
C ARG A 72 10.20 -12.90 -8.85
N GLU A 73 10.51 -14.10 -9.35
CA GLU A 73 10.62 -14.38 -10.79
C GLU A 73 9.28 -14.10 -11.50
N TYR A 74 8.20 -14.69 -11.01
CA TYR A 74 6.87 -14.48 -11.59
C TYR A 74 6.37 -13.05 -11.40
N LEU A 75 6.55 -12.50 -10.19
CA LEU A 75 6.11 -11.13 -9.87
C LEU A 75 6.72 -10.11 -10.83
N LYS A 76 8.03 -10.22 -11.12
CA LYS A 76 8.71 -9.32 -12.05
C LYS A 76 8.28 -9.50 -13.50
N GLN A 77 7.95 -10.72 -13.92
CA GLN A 77 7.59 -11.02 -15.31
C GLN A 77 6.13 -10.66 -15.62
N ARG A 78 5.20 -10.91 -14.68
CA ARG A 78 3.76 -10.78 -14.91
C ARG A 78 3.02 -10.22 -13.70
N GLY A 79 3.30 -10.75 -12.50
CA GLY A 79 2.49 -10.46 -11.31
C GLY A 79 2.44 -8.98 -10.89
N LEU A 80 3.41 -8.15 -11.28
CA LEU A 80 3.37 -6.72 -10.99
C LEU A 80 2.20 -5.99 -11.68
N PHE A 81 1.79 -6.47 -12.86
CA PHE A 81 0.74 -5.87 -13.68
C PHE A 81 -0.60 -6.61 -13.57
N GLU A 82 -0.62 -7.79 -12.95
CA GLU A 82 -1.84 -8.49 -12.51
C GLU A 82 -2.39 -7.81 -11.25
N ASN A 83 -2.83 -6.58 -11.44
CA ASN A 83 -3.22 -5.64 -10.39
C ASN A 83 -4.40 -4.81 -10.93
N ASN A 84 -5.17 -4.17 -10.06
CA ASN A 84 -6.31 -3.35 -10.46
C ASN A 84 -6.42 -2.10 -9.59
N VAL A 85 -6.72 -0.94 -10.17
CA VAL A 85 -7.05 0.26 -9.39
C VAL A 85 -8.42 0.06 -8.74
N TYR A 86 -8.56 0.36 -7.44
CA TYR A 86 -9.87 0.29 -6.79
C TYR A 86 -10.85 1.29 -7.43
N GLU A 87 -12.11 0.87 -7.57
CA GLU A 87 -13.16 1.70 -8.16
C GLU A 87 -13.30 3.01 -7.37
N GLY A 88 -13.37 4.15 -8.09
CA GLY A 88 -13.46 5.48 -7.50
C GLY A 88 -12.12 6.17 -7.19
N ILE A 89 -11.00 5.44 -7.08
CA ILE A 89 -9.69 6.05 -6.74
C ILE A 89 -9.25 7.08 -7.78
N LEU A 90 -9.43 6.79 -9.07
CA LEU A 90 -9.10 7.75 -10.13
C LEU A 90 -9.85 9.07 -9.97
N LYS A 91 -11.16 9.00 -9.65
CA LYS A 91 -12.01 10.18 -9.43
C LYS A 91 -11.55 10.95 -8.18
N LEU A 92 -11.20 10.24 -7.11
CA LEU A 92 -10.64 10.85 -5.90
C LEU A 92 -9.35 11.62 -6.19
N LEU A 93 -8.38 10.98 -6.86
CA LEU A 93 -7.10 11.59 -7.21
C LEU A 93 -7.27 12.83 -8.11
N GLN A 94 -8.14 12.74 -9.12
CA GLN A 94 -8.49 13.87 -9.99
C GLN A 94 -9.04 15.05 -9.17
N GLN A 95 -9.98 14.78 -8.28
CA GLN A 95 -10.60 15.83 -7.48
C GLN A 95 -9.59 16.47 -6.52
N LEU A 96 -8.80 15.67 -5.80
CA LEU A 96 -7.75 16.16 -4.91
C LEU A 96 -6.76 17.06 -5.65
N LYS A 97 -6.27 16.63 -6.82
CA LYS A 97 -5.33 17.39 -7.65
C LYS A 97 -5.96 18.70 -8.13
N SER A 98 -7.21 18.65 -8.62
CA SER A 98 -7.90 19.83 -9.15
C SER A 98 -8.17 20.90 -8.09
N SER A 99 -8.34 20.49 -6.82
CA SER A 99 -8.46 21.37 -5.66
C SER A 99 -7.12 21.92 -5.16
N GLY A 100 -6.00 21.67 -5.85
CA GLY A 100 -4.68 22.19 -5.49
C GLY A 100 -3.98 21.43 -4.36
N ASN A 101 -4.47 20.23 -4.00
CA ASN A 101 -3.83 19.42 -2.97
C ASN A 101 -2.57 18.73 -3.51
N ARG A 102 -1.63 18.45 -2.61
CA ARG A 102 -0.41 17.70 -2.88
C ARG A 102 -0.66 16.23 -2.57
N ILE A 103 -0.23 15.34 -3.46
CA ILE A 103 -0.52 13.91 -3.35
C ILE A 103 0.77 13.13 -3.49
N PHE A 104 1.02 12.19 -2.59
CA PHE A 104 2.21 11.36 -2.55
C PHE A 104 1.84 9.88 -2.46
N VAL A 105 2.68 9.02 -3.01
CA VAL A 105 2.67 7.60 -2.63
C VAL A 105 3.75 7.38 -1.57
N ALA A 106 3.38 6.72 -0.47
CA ALA A 106 4.23 6.34 0.64
C ALA A 106 4.06 4.83 0.90
N THR A 107 4.89 3.98 0.28
CA THR A 107 4.64 2.52 0.25
C THR A 107 5.85 1.68 0.67
N SER A 108 5.65 0.58 1.40
CA SER A 108 6.74 -0.36 1.69
C SER A 108 7.21 -1.15 0.46
N LYS A 109 6.47 -1.08 -0.65
CA LYS A 109 6.89 -1.61 -1.95
C LYS A 109 8.14 -0.89 -2.45
N PRO A 110 9.12 -1.57 -3.07
CA PRO A 110 10.28 -0.90 -3.63
C PRO A 110 9.90 0.20 -4.62
N THR A 111 10.52 1.38 -4.51
CA THR A 111 10.18 2.58 -5.29
C THR A 111 10.11 2.31 -6.80
N VAL A 112 11.05 1.52 -7.33
CA VAL A 112 11.08 1.16 -8.76
C VAL A 112 9.82 0.40 -9.19
N PHE A 113 9.30 -0.51 -8.36
CA PHE A 113 8.09 -1.27 -8.66
C PHE A 113 6.83 -0.43 -8.43
N ALA A 114 6.82 0.43 -7.41
CA ALA A 114 5.72 1.36 -7.19
C ALA A 114 5.53 2.30 -8.39
N LYS A 115 6.63 2.88 -8.90
CA LYS A 115 6.59 3.73 -10.10
C LYS A 115 6.08 2.98 -11.33
N GLN A 116 6.53 1.74 -11.56
CA GLN A 116 6.04 0.90 -12.66
C GLN A 116 4.53 0.62 -12.58
N VAL A 117 4.00 0.32 -11.39
CA VAL A 117 2.56 0.08 -11.18
C VAL A 117 1.76 1.36 -11.44
N ILE A 118 2.20 2.48 -10.87
CA ILE A 118 1.54 3.78 -11.03
C ILE A 118 1.55 4.23 -12.50
N GLU A 119 2.65 4.03 -13.21
CA GLU A 119 2.78 4.34 -14.64
C GLU A 119 1.89 3.43 -15.49
N HIS A 120 1.83 2.12 -15.19
CA HIS A 120 0.98 1.17 -15.90
C HIS A 120 -0.50 1.59 -15.87
N PHE A 121 -0.98 2.10 -14.73
CA PHE A 121 -2.34 2.62 -14.57
C PHE A 121 -2.51 4.10 -14.95
N GLN A 122 -1.47 4.74 -15.52
CA GLN A 122 -1.49 6.14 -15.95
C GLN A 122 -1.82 7.12 -14.82
N LEU A 123 -1.45 6.80 -13.58
CA LEU A 123 -1.73 7.63 -12.41
C LEU A 123 -0.58 8.59 -12.06
N THR A 124 0.58 8.50 -12.74
CA THR A 124 1.80 9.28 -12.43
C THR A 124 1.53 10.77 -12.28
N ASN A 125 0.70 11.36 -13.15
CA ASN A 125 0.44 12.80 -13.15
C ASN A 125 -0.33 13.30 -11.92
N TYR A 126 -0.93 12.42 -11.12
CA TYR A 126 -1.60 12.81 -9.88
C TYR A 126 -0.63 13.03 -8.73
N PHE A 127 0.48 12.29 -8.71
CA PHE A 127 1.43 12.30 -7.61
C PHE A 127 2.53 13.33 -7.84
N GLU A 128 2.90 14.02 -6.78
CA GLU A 128 4.06 14.89 -6.74
C GLU A 128 5.35 14.08 -6.57
N ASP A 129 5.30 13.04 -5.72
CA ASP A 129 6.37 12.06 -5.62
C ASP A 129 5.83 10.67 -5.26
N ILE A 130 6.58 9.65 -5.63
CA ILE A 130 6.29 8.23 -5.38
C ILE A 130 7.49 7.66 -4.64
N ILE A 131 7.33 7.47 -3.33
CA ILE A 131 8.40 7.06 -2.44
C ILE A 131 8.03 5.72 -1.81
N GLY A 132 8.93 4.76 -1.95
CA GLY A 132 8.86 3.52 -1.21
C GLY A 132 10.21 3.01 -0.76
N SER A 133 10.33 1.71 -0.57
CA SER A 133 11.56 1.09 -0.07
C SER A 133 12.67 1.04 -1.12
N ASN A 134 13.90 0.85 -0.64
CA ASN A 134 15.06 0.62 -1.49
C ASN A 134 15.25 -0.88 -1.75
N LEU A 135 15.85 -1.22 -2.89
CA LEU A 135 16.13 -2.62 -3.25
C LEU A 135 17.20 -3.27 -2.37
N ASP A 136 18.02 -2.47 -1.69
CA ASP A 136 19.07 -2.92 -0.76
C ASP A 136 18.52 -3.29 0.63
N GLY A 137 17.20 -3.19 0.83
CA GLY A 137 16.55 -3.50 2.10
C GLY A 137 16.58 -2.36 3.12
N THR A 138 16.94 -1.15 2.71
CA THR A 138 16.78 0.06 3.54
C THR A 138 15.45 0.76 3.24
N ARG A 139 14.98 1.62 4.17
CA ARG A 139 13.72 2.38 4.04
C ARG A 139 12.49 1.48 3.85
N ILE A 140 12.43 0.36 4.59
CA ILE A 140 11.33 -0.60 4.46
C ILE A 140 10.13 -0.13 5.28
N LYS A 141 10.40 0.46 6.44
CA LYS A 141 9.35 0.76 7.41
C LYS A 141 8.62 2.05 7.03
N LYS A 142 7.33 2.08 7.30
CA LYS A 142 6.48 3.20 6.88
C LYS A 142 6.90 4.51 7.54
N GLU A 143 7.39 4.47 8.78
CA GLU A 143 7.92 5.65 9.46
C GLU A 143 9.14 6.26 8.75
N GLU A 144 10.02 5.42 8.18
CA GLU A 144 11.22 5.86 7.45
C GLU A 144 10.83 6.50 6.11
N ILE A 145 9.79 5.95 5.45
CA ILE A 145 9.25 6.47 4.19
C ILE A 145 8.60 7.84 4.40
N ILE A 146 7.73 7.97 5.41
CA ILE A 146 7.06 9.25 5.73
C ILE A 146 8.09 10.28 6.19
N ALA A 147 9.06 9.90 7.02
CA ALA A 147 10.15 10.78 7.43
C ALA A 147 10.97 11.26 6.23
N HIS A 148 11.20 10.40 5.24
CA HIS A 148 11.89 10.78 4.02
C HIS A 148 11.10 11.82 3.21
N ILE A 149 9.79 11.65 3.04
CA ILE A 149 8.92 12.64 2.38
C ILE A 149 9.04 14.00 3.08
N LEU A 150 8.95 14.01 4.41
CA LEU A 150 9.07 15.24 5.21
C LEU A 150 10.45 15.90 5.10
N GLN A 151 11.52 15.10 4.93
CA GLN A 151 12.89 15.61 4.76
C GLN A 151 13.14 16.17 3.36
N THR A 152 12.57 15.58 2.31
CA THR A 152 12.80 16.03 0.93
C THR A 152 11.84 17.13 0.49
N HIS A 153 10.76 17.34 1.23
CA HIS A 153 9.72 18.35 1.01
C HIS A 153 9.52 19.17 2.29
N GLU A 154 10.56 19.93 2.67
CA GLU A 154 10.63 20.66 3.96
C GLU A 154 9.53 21.73 4.14
N GLU A 155 8.93 22.18 3.04
CA GLU A 155 7.80 23.12 3.03
C GLU A 155 6.45 22.49 3.42
N LEU A 156 6.38 21.16 3.60
CA LEU A 156 5.18 20.47 4.05
C LEU A 156 4.88 20.75 5.53
N ASN A 157 3.63 21.12 5.81
CA ASN A 157 3.12 21.22 7.18
C ASN A 157 2.49 19.90 7.63
N LYS A 158 3.06 19.27 8.66
CA LYS A 158 2.56 18.03 9.27
C LYS A 158 1.10 18.11 9.71
N GLU A 159 0.64 19.26 10.22
CA GLU A 159 -0.74 19.45 10.68
C GLU A 159 -1.76 19.42 9.53
N GLU A 160 -1.31 19.64 8.30
CA GLU A 160 -2.11 19.60 7.08
C GLU A 160 -1.89 18.29 6.28
N MET A 161 -1.14 17.34 6.84
CA MET A 161 -0.86 16.04 6.21
C MET A 161 -1.72 14.92 6.78
N ILE A 162 -2.10 13.99 5.90
CA ILE A 162 -2.80 12.77 6.29
C ILE A 162 -2.29 11.56 5.50
N MET A 163 -2.00 10.48 6.22
CA MET A 163 -1.62 9.18 5.65
C MET A 163 -2.87 8.29 5.48
N ILE A 164 -3.06 7.72 4.31
CA ILE A 164 -4.16 6.81 3.98
C ILE A 164 -3.58 5.45 3.68
N GLY A 165 -4.04 4.44 4.41
CA GLY A 165 -3.54 3.08 4.30
C GLY A 165 -4.50 2.06 4.89
N ASP A 166 -4.39 0.80 4.47
CA ASP A 166 -5.26 -0.28 4.94
C ASP A 166 -4.65 -1.07 6.10
N ARG A 167 -3.36 -0.90 6.41
CA ARG A 167 -2.65 -1.73 7.40
C ARG A 167 -2.24 -0.93 8.63
N LYS A 168 -2.05 -1.62 9.75
CA LYS A 168 -1.52 -1.01 10.98
C LYS A 168 -0.17 -0.30 10.76
N HIS A 169 0.63 -0.77 9.81
CA HIS A 169 1.92 -0.17 9.51
C HIS A 169 1.79 1.26 9.00
N ASP A 170 0.72 1.56 8.24
CA ASP A 170 0.40 2.91 7.78
C ASP A 170 0.13 3.85 8.95
N ILE A 171 -0.72 3.38 9.86
CA ILE A 171 -1.15 4.13 11.03
C ILE A 171 0.02 4.33 12.01
N ILE A 172 0.80 3.28 12.28
CA ILE A 172 2.01 3.37 13.12
C ILE A 172 3.00 4.38 12.51
N GLY A 173 3.25 4.29 11.21
CA GLY A 173 4.16 5.20 10.51
C GLY A 173 3.70 6.66 10.58
N ALA A 174 2.40 6.90 10.42
CA ALA A 174 1.78 8.21 10.57
C ALA A 174 1.94 8.77 11.99
N ASN A 175 1.58 7.97 13.00
CA ASN A 175 1.65 8.33 14.41
C ASN A 175 3.09 8.65 14.85
N GLN A 176 4.08 7.86 14.42
CA GLN A 176 5.49 8.09 14.74
C GLN A 176 6.04 9.37 14.09
N ASN A 177 5.45 9.82 12.98
CA ASN A 177 5.82 11.07 12.32
C ASN A 177 4.98 12.28 12.77
N GLY A 178 3.97 12.06 13.62
CA GLY A 178 3.09 13.10 14.12
C GLY A 178 2.14 13.66 13.06
N ILE A 179 1.69 12.83 12.11
CA ILE A 179 0.68 13.20 11.11
C ILE A 179 -0.60 12.39 11.31
N ALA A 180 -1.74 12.92 10.87
CA ALA A 180 -3.01 12.21 10.95
C ALA A 180 -3.06 10.99 10.03
N SER A 181 -4.00 10.08 10.27
CA SER A 181 -4.20 8.89 9.45
C SER A 181 -5.67 8.55 9.16
N ILE A 182 -5.93 7.98 7.99
CA ILE A 182 -7.18 7.32 7.63
C ILE A 182 -6.87 5.85 7.37
N GLY A 183 -7.43 4.98 8.21
CA GLY A 183 -7.48 3.55 7.96
C GLY A 183 -8.62 3.21 6.99
N VAL A 184 -8.34 2.46 5.93
CA VAL A 184 -9.38 2.03 4.96
C VAL A 184 -9.72 0.55 5.12
N LEU A 185 -11.01 0.22 5.10
CA LEU A 185 -11.49 -1.16 5.32
C LEU A 185 -11.74 -1.97 4.03
N TYR A 186 -11.62 -1.34 2.86
CA TYR A 186 -11.74 -2.01 1.57
C TYR A 186 -10.46 -2.73 1.14
N GLY A 187 -9.37 -2.57 1.90
CA GLY A 187 -8.07 -3.23 1.68
C GLY A 187 -7.93 -4.56 2.41
N TYR A 188 -6.74 -4.84 2.96
CA TYR A 188 -6.39 -6.12 3.57
C TYR A 188 -6.37 -6.09 5.10
N GLY A 189 -6.34 -4.91 5.73
CA GLY A 189 -6.50 -4.80 7.17
C GLY A 189 -7.96 -4.87 7.62
N CYS A 190 -8.16 -4.83 8.94
CA CYS A 190 -9.49 -4.85 9.54
C CYS A 190 -9.64 -3.72 10.56
N GLU A 191 -10.90 -3.40 10.91
CA GLU A 191 -11.21 -2.32 11.85
C GLU A 191 -10.52 -2.50 13.21
N LYS A 192 -10.45 -3.75 13.71
CA LYS A 192 -9.73 -4.07 14.94
C LYS A 192 -8.24 -3.73 14.84
N GLU A 193 -7.58 -4.17 13.75
CA GLU A 193 -6.17 -3.89 13.49
C GLU A 193 -5.88 -2.39 13.49
N LEU A 194 -6.74 -1.59 12.84
CA LEU A 194 -6.56 -0.15 12.69
C LEU A 194 -6.88 0.63 13.97
N THR A 195 -7.88 0.19 14.73
CA THR A 195 -8.29 0.82 15.99
C THR A 195 -7.24 0.59 17.09
N GLU A 196 -6.66 -0.61 17.17
CA GLU A 196 -5.63 -0.95 18.17
C GLU A 196 -4.38 -0.06 18.08
N VAL A 197 -4.08 0.44 16.87
CA VAL A 197 -2.95 1.35 16.64
C VAL A 197 -3.36 2.82 16.54
N SER A 198 -4.58 3.15 16.96
CA SER A 198 -5.09 4.52 17.06
C SER A 198 -5.09 5.28 15.73
N ALA A 199 -5.75 4.72 14.70
CA ALA A 199 -6.04 5.47 13.48
C ALA A 199 -6.86 6.73 13.79
N THR A 200 -6.54 7.87 13.18
CA THR A 200 -7.27 9.12 13.44
C THR A 200 -8.71 9.02 12.93
N TYR A 201 -8.87 8.39 11.77
CA TYR A 201 -10.15 8.11 11.14
C TYR A 201 -10.14 6.70 10.54
N ILE A 202 -11.32 6.11 10.38
CA ILE A 202 -11.51 4.85 9.66
C ILE A 202 -12.69 5.05 8.70
N VAL A 203 -12.55 4.58 7.46
CA VAL A 203 -13.59 4.63 6.42
C VAL A 203 -13.80 3.26 5.78
N LYS A 204 -15.02 2.96 5.38
CA LYS A 204 -15.42 1.62 4.92
C LYS A 204 -15.06 1.33 3.47
N ASP A 205 -15.19 2.33 2.62
CA ASP A 205 -15.03 2.20 1.17
C ASP A 205 -14.43 3.48 0.55
N VAL A 206 -14.19 3.44 -0.75
CA VAL A 206 -13.61 4.57 -1.51
C VAL A 206 -14.59 5.75 -1.58
N GLU A 207 -15.90 5.51 -1.47
CA GLU A 207 -16.92 6.55 -1.48
C GLU A 207 -16.87 7.36 -0.17
N GLU A 208 -16.84 6.70 0.99
CA GLU A 208 -16.64 7.36 2.29
C GLU A 208 -15.29 8.10 2.34
N LEU A 209 -14.23 7.52 1.78
CA LEU A 209 -12.93 8.19 1.64
C LEU A 209 -13.05 9.46 0.79
N TYR A 210 -13.75 9.39 -0.34
CA TYR A 210 -14.00 10.54 -1.20
C TYR A 210 -14.76 11.65 -0.46
N HIS A 211 -15.86 11.33 0.20
CA HIS A 211 -16.63 12.29 0.98
C HIS A 211 -15.78 12.95 2.08
N PHE A 212 -14.94 12.17 2.76
CA PHE A 212 -14.03 12.69 3.77
C PHE A 212 -13.01 13.67 3.18
N CYS A 213 -12.33 13.29 2.10
CA CYS A 213 -11.23 14.04 1.51
C CYS A 213 -11.69 15.26 0.69
N VAL A 214 -12.89 15.20 0.12
CA VAL A 214 -13.38 16.21 -0.85
C VAL A 214 -14.54 17.02 -0.30
N GLU A 215 -15.53 16.39 0.34
CA GLU A 215 -16.79 17.08 0.65
C GLU A 215 -16.82 17.74 2.02
N LYS A 216 -16.09 17.20 3.01
CA LYS A 216 -15.81 17.96 4.24
C LYS A 216 -15.04 19.25 3.96
N ASN A 217 -14.38 19.34 2.80
CA ASN A 217 -13.72 20.55 2.33
C ASN A 217 -14.69 21.55 1.66
N LEU A 218 -15.92 21.17 1.33
CA LEU A 218 -16.93 22.01 0.67
C LEU A 218 -17.97 22.60 1.63
N ILE A 219 -18.14 22.03 2.84
CA ILE A 219 -19.17 22.45 3.81
C ILE A 219 -18.73 23.64 4.69
N GLN A 220 -17.57 24.25 4.41
CA GLN A 220 -17.06 25.42 5.15
C GLN A 220 -16.97 26.71 4.30
N GLN A 221 -17.97 26.96 3.45
CA GLN A 221 -18.22 28.31 2.89
C GLN A 221 -19.48 28.92 3.49
#